data_AF-A0A3E0K636-F1
#
_entry.id   AF-A0A3E0K636-F1
#
_cell.length_a   1.000
_cell.length_b   1.000
_cell.length_c   1.000
_cell.angle_alpha   90.00
_cell.angle_beta   90.00
_cell.angle_gamma   90.00
#
_symmetry.space_group_name_H-M   'P 1'
#
loop_
_entity.id
_entity.type
_entity.pdbx_description
1 polymer ?
#
loop_
_entity_poly.entity_id
_entity_poly.type
_entity_poly.pdbx_seq_one_letter_code
_entity_poly.pdbx_strand_id
1 'polypeptide(L)'
;MFGAAQMPLGVTNIVFVSTLQELLPVEMVGRVFSAIAGAVSMAGPLGALLGGFLGNMFGSSIVYSFGIRAMLPVSIQWFIDPLLRNIPNQGKWIR
;
A
#
# COMPACT_ATOMS: atom_id res chain seq x y z
N MET A 1 -14.07 -17.70 1.56
CA MET A 1 -12.98 -17.87 2.54
C MET A 1 -12.02 -16.68 2.43
N PHE A 2 -12.36 -15.51 2.97
CA PHE A 2 -11.53 -14.29 2.79
C PHE A 2 -11.59 -13.28 3.96
N GLY A 3 -12.54 -13.39 4.90
CA GLY A 3 -12.75 -12.36 5.93
C GLY A 3 -11.54 -12.13 6.85
N ALA A 4 -10.90 -13.20 7.33
CA ALA A 4 -9.72 -13.08 8.19
C ALA A 4 -8.48 -12.56 7.43
N ALA A 5 -8.29 -12.99 6.18
CA ALA A 5 -7.16 -12.56 5.34
C ALA A 5 -7.29 -11.09 4.88
N GLN A 6 -8.51 -10.56 4.85
CA GLN A 6 -8.75 -9.16 4.53
C GLN A 6 -8.64 -8.23 5.74
N MET A 7 -8.63 -8.74 6.97
CA MET A 7 -8.45 -7.89 8.16
C MET A 7 -7.13 -7.09 8.12
N PRO A 8 -5.96 -7.71 7.84
CA PRO A 8 -4.71 -6.95 7.73
C PRO A 8 -4.75 -5.90 6.62
N LEU A 9 -5.39 -6.21 5.49
CA LEU A 9 -5.57 -5.27 4.39
C LEU A 9 -6.40 -4.06 4.82
N GLY A 10 -7.51 -4.30 5.53
CA GLY A 10 -8.36 -3.24 6.08
C GLY A 10 -7.63 -2.37 7.10
N VAL A 11 -6.91 -2.99 8.05
CA VAL A 11 -6.12 -2.28 9.07
C VAL A 11 -5.06 -1.38 8.41
N THR A 12 -4.33 -1.90 7.43
CA THR A 12 -3.30 -1.12 6.72
C THR A 12 -3.91 0.06 5.97
N ASN A 13 -5.08 -0.15 5.32
CA ASN A 13 -5.78 0.91 4.61
C ASN A 13 -6.22 2.03 5.56
N ILE A 14 -6.81 1.68 6.71
CA ILE A 14 -7.26 2.64 7.72
C ILE A 14 -6.06 3.43 8.28
N VAL A 15 -4.98 2.75 8.67
CA VAL A 15 -3.76 3.40 9.17
C VAL A 15 -3.23 4.38 8.12
N PHE A 16 -3.07 3.92 6.87
CA PHE A 16 -2.55 4.75 5.78
C PHE A 16 -3.42 6.00 5.52
N VAL A 17 -4.74 5.82 5.45
CA VAL A 17 -5.69 6.92 5.25
C VAL A 17 -5.67 7.90 6.43
N SER A 18 -5.64 7.40 7.66
CA SER A 18 -5.59 8.23 8.86
C SER A 18 -4.30 9.06 8.97
N THR A 19 -3.14 8.45 8.69
CA THR A 19 -1.85 9.16 8.69
C THR A 19 -1.79 10.21 7.58
N LEU A 20 -2.33 9.91 6.39
CA LEU A 20 -2.43 10.91 5.32
C LEU A 20 -3.35 12.08 5.71
N GLN A 21 -4.48 11.81 6.36
CA GLN A 21 -5.38 12.85 6.85
C GLN A 21 -4.75 13.71 7.95
N GLU A 22 -3.90 13.13 8.80
CA GLU A 22 -3.18 13.85 9.86
C GLU A 22 -2.05 14.74 9.31
N LEU A 23 -1.36 14.28 8.25
CA LEU A 23 -0.26 15.03 7.61
C LEU A 23 -0.74 16.12 6.64
N LEU A 24 -1.97 16.03 6.12
CA LEU A 24 -2.47 16.91 5.07
C LEU A 24 -3.44 17.98 5.62
N PRO A 25 -3.32 19.25 5.18
CA PRO A 25 -4.33 20.26 5.43
C PRO A 25 -5.69 19.84 4.86
N VAL A 26 -6.79 20.11 5.57
CA VAL A 26 -8.16 19.68 5.22
C VAL A 26 -8.54 20.13 3.81
N GLU A 27 -8.05 21.28 3.36
CA GLU A 27 -8.33 21.79 2.00
C GLU A 27 -7.64 20.98 0.88
N MET A 28 -6.54 20.28 1.21
CA MET A 28 -5.74 19.52 0.24
C MET A 28 -6.05 18.03 0.21
N VAL A 29 -6.74 17.49 1.21
CA VAL A 29 -7.11 16.07 1.31
C VAL A 29 -7.79 15.60 0.02
N GLY A 30 -8.86 16.29 -0.43
CA GLY A 30 -9.58 15.91 -1.65
C GLY A 30 -8.71 15.87 -2.92
N ARG A 31 -7.76 16.80 -3.04
CA ARG A 31 -6.85 16.89 -4.20
C ARG A 31 -5.81 15.77 -4.20
N VAL A 32 -5.24 15.46 -3.04
CA VAL A 32 -4.25 14.38 -2.89
C VAL A 32 -4.91 13.02 -3.10
N PHE A 33 -6.08 12.78 -2.50
CA PHE A 33 -6.84 11.55 -2.72
C PHE A 33 -7.22 11.36 -4.19
N SER A 34 -7.60 12.44 -4.89
CA SER A 34 -7.88 12.38 -6.34
C SER A 34 -6.64 12.05 -7.17
N ALA A 35 -5.48 12.60 -6.82
CA ALA A 35 -4.21 12.29 -7.49
C ALA A 35 -3.80 10.82 -7.26
N ILE A 36 -3.93 10.33 -6.02
CA ILE A 36 -3.67 8.92 -5.67
C ILE A 36 -4.64 8.02 -6.45
N ALA A 37 -5.94 8.32 -6.47
CA ALA A 37 -6.93 7.54 -7.20
C ALA A 37 -6.64 7.49 -8.70
N GLY A 38 -6.22 8.61 -9.29
CA GLY A 38 -5.77 8.68 -10.70
C GLY A 38 -4.51 7.85 -10.95
N ALA A 39 -3.54 7.90 -10.04
CA ALA A 39 -2.33 7.07 -10.16
C ALA A 39 -2.65 5.57 -10.05
N VAL A 40 -3.53 5.18 -9.12
CA VAL A 40 -3.96 3.78 -8.92
C VAL A 40 -4.75 3.26 -10.13
N SER A 41 -5.63 4.09 -10.71
CA SER A 41 -6.41 3.70 -11.89
C SER A 41 -5.54 3.46 -13.12
N MET A 42 -4.39 4.13 -13.23
CA MET A 42 -3.38 3.87 -14.26
C MET A 42 -2.49 2.67 -13.92
N ALA A 43 -2.15 2.49 -12.64
CA ALA A 43 -1.29 1.40 -12.18
C ALA A 43 -1.90 0.00 -12.42
N GLY A 44 -3.22 -0.14 -12.34
CA GLY A 44 -3.93 -1.38 -12.68
C GLY A 44 -3.64 -1.91 -14.09
N PRO A 45 -4.03 -1.18 -15.16
CA PRO A 45 -3.78 -1.59 -16.54
C PRO A 45 -2.29 -1.64 -16.87
N LEU A 46 -1.47 -0.72 -16.34
CA LEU A 46 -0.01 -0.78 -16.53
C LEU A 46 0.61 -2.04 -15.91
N GLY A 47 0.21 -2.41 -14.70
CA GLY A 47 0.66 -3.62 -14.03
C GLY A 47 0.21 -4.89 -14.78
N ALA A 48 -1.02 -4.90 -15.28
CA ALA A 48 -1.53 -6.01 -16.09
C ALA A 48 -0.78 -6.15 -17.42
N LEU A 49 -0.46 -5.04 -18.09
CA LEU A 49 0.30 -5.02 -19.34
C LEU A 49 1.74 -5.50 -19.13
N LEU A 50 2.44 -4.96 -18.13
CA LEU A 50 3.81 -5.35 -17.80
C LEU A 50 3.88 -6.80 -17.33
N GLY A 51 2.95 -7.22 -16.46
CA GLY A 51 2.85 -8.59 -15.98
C GLY A 51 2.52 -9.58 -17.09
N GLY A 52 1.62 -9.22 -18.02
CA GLY A 52 1.28 -10.03 -19.18
C GLY A 52 2.41 -10.14 -20.19
N PHE A 53 3.13 -9.05 -20.47
CA PHE A 53 4.29 -9.04 -21.35
C PHE A 53 5.43 -9.90 -20.80
N LEU A 54 5.78 -9.69 -19.53
CA LEU A 54 6.79 -10.52 -18.85
C LEU A 54 6.33 -11.98 -18.75
N GLY A 55 5.03 -12.21 -18.56
CA GLY A 55 4.44 -13.55 -18.46
C GLY A 55 4.53 -14.33 -19.77
N ASN A 56 4.39 -13.63 -20.89
CA ASN A 56 4.51 -14.22 -22.22
C ASN A 56 5.98 -14.54 -22.59
N MET A 57 6.95 -13.70 -22.19
CA MET A 57 8.37 -13.94 -22.50
C MET A 57 9.05 -14.97 -21.59
N PHE A 58 8.78 -14.93 -20.27
CA PHE A 58 9.49 -15.73 -19.28
C PHE A 58 8.66 -16.88 -18.70
N GLY A 59 7.40 -17.02 -19.13
CA GLY A 59 6.46 -17.98 -18.56
C GLY A 59 5.88 -17.48 -17.23
N SER A 60 4.61 -17.77 -17.01
CA SER A 60 3.83 -17.29 -15.87
C SER A 60 4.44 -17.67 -14.51
N SER A 61 5.10 -18.82 -14.39
CA SER A 61 5.73 -19.28 -13.14
C SER A 61 6.85 -18.35 -12.63
N ILE A 62 7.67 -17.81 -13.53
CA ILE A 62 8.78 -16.91 -13.16
C ILE A 62 8.25 -15.53 -12.76
N VAL A 63 7.23 -15.03 -13.45
CA VAL A 63 6.62 -13.72 -13.14
C VAL A 63 5.94 -13.71 -11.78
N TYR A 64 5.16 -14.75 -11.46
CA TYR A 64 4.58 -14.87 -10.12
C TYR A 64 5.66 -14.99 -9.04
N SER A 65 6.73 -15.73 -9.31
CA SER A 65 7.86 -15.87 -8.38
C SER A 65 8.61 -14.57 -8.14
N PHE A 66 8.66 -13.68 -9.15
CA PHE A 66 9.23 -12.33 -9.01
C PHE A 66 8.30 -11.41 -8.23
N GLY A 67 6.98 -11.48 -8.45
CA GLY A 67 5.99 -10.70 -7.71
C GLY A 67 6.01 -11.02 -6.21
N ILE A 68 6.12 -12.31 -5.84
CA ILE A 68 6.25 -12.74 -4.44
C ILE A 68 7.58 -12.24 -3.85
N ARG A 69 8.68 -12.29 -4.62
CA ARG A 69 9.98 -11.74 -4.19
C ARG A 69 9.97 -10.23 -4.01
N ALA A 70 9.17 -9.50 -4.79
CA ALA A 70 8.99 -8.06 -4.61
C ALA A 70 8.25 -7.70 -3.31
N MET A 71 7.46 -8.61 -2.73
CA MET A 71 6.82 -8.40 -1.42
C MET A 71 7.74 -8.61 -0.21
N LEU A 72 8.86 -9.33 -0.36
CA LEU A 72 9.85 -9.52 0.70
C LEU A 72 10.45 -8.21 1.24
N PRO A 73 10.97 -7.27 0.41
CA PRO A 73 11.52 -6.02 0.91
C PRO A 73 10.48 -5.15 1.63
N VAL A 74 9.21 -5.19 1.21
CA VAL A 74 8.11 -4.48 1.88
C VAL A 74 7.90 -5.00 3.31
N SER A 75 7.98 -6.31 3.51
CA SER A 75 7.89 -6.92 4.84
C SER A 75 9.10 -6.59 5.71
N ILE A 76 10.29 -6.46 5.11
CA ILE A 76 11.52 -6.10 5.81
C ILE A 76 11.47 -4.63 6.26
N GLN A 77 11.00 -3.71 5.42
CA GLN A 77 10.77 -2.31 5.81
C GLN A 77 9.85 -2.19 7.02
N TRP A 78 8.78 -3.01 7.07
CA TRP A 78 7.87 -3.07 8.22
C TRP A 78 8.56 -3.46 9.54
N PHE A 79 9.61 -4.27 9.49
CA PHE A 79 10.40 -4.66 10.67
C PHE A 79 11.44 -3.62 11.07
N ILE A 80 11.93 -2.83 10.09
CA ILE A 80 13.01 -1.87 10.28
C ILE A 80 12.48 -0.50 10.72
N ASP A 81 11.26 -0.11 10.34
CA ASP A 81 10.70 1.21 10.68
C ASP A 81 10.06 1.23 12.09
N PRO A 82 10.73 1.77 13.13
CA PRO A 82 10.16 1.92 14.46
C PRO A 82 8.99 2.92 14.52
N LEU A 83 8.82 3.73 13.46
CA LEU A 83 7.71 4.66 13.27
C LEU A 83 6.38 3.93 13.05
N LEU A 84 6.36 2.80 12.33
CA LEU A 84 5.15 1.97 12.19
C LEU A 84 4.82 1.18 13.46
N ARG A 85 5.84 0.89 14.28
CA ARG A 85 5.69 0.12 15.52
C ARG A 85 5.11 0.94 16.68
N ASN A 86 5.08 2.28 16.58
CA ASN A 86 4.66 3.21 17.63
C ASN A 86 3.44 4.06 17.27
N ILE A 87 2.61 3.63 16.29
CA ILE A 87 1.50 4.45 15.78
C ILE A 87 0.41 4.80 16.82
N PRO A 88 0.35 4.24 18.05
CA PRO A 88 -0.39 4.92 19.12
C PRO A 88 0.46 5.11 20.38
N ASN A 89 1.34 6.11 20.37
CA ASN A 89 1.66 6.84 21.61
C ASN A 89 1.53 8.36 21.45
N GLN A 90 0.59 8.81 20.62
CA GLN A 90 0.15 10.21 20.60
C GLN A 90 -1.20 10.38 21.32
N GLY A 91 -1.31 9.80 22.52
CA GLY A 91 -2.29 10.22 23.53
C GLY A 91 -1.84 11.46 24.32
N LYS A 92 -1.04 12.35 23.72
CA LYS A 92 -0.39 13.47 24.42
C LYS A 92 -0.21 14.74 23.58
N TRP A 93 -1.24 15.24 22.91
CA TRP A 93 -1.30 16.67 22.53
C TRP A 93 -2.77 17.15 22.60
N ILE A 94 -3.27 17.46 23.82
CA ILE A 94 -3.53 18.82 24.36
C ILE A 94 -4.89 19.38 23.85
N ARG A 95 -5.98 19.31 24.62
CA ARG A 95 -6.45 20.34 25.58
C ARG A 95 -6.46 21.76 25.04
#